data_AF-A0A848WGA1-F1
#
_entry.id   AF-A0A848WGA1-F1
#
_cell.length_a   1.000
_cell.length_b   1.000
_cell.length_c   1.000
_cell.angle_alpha   90.00
_cell.angle_beta   90.00
_cell.angle_gamma   90.00
#
_symmetry.space_group_name_H-M   'P 1'
#
loop_
_entity.id
_entity.type
_entity.pdbx_description
1 polymer ?
#
loop_
_entity_poly.entity_id
_entity_poly.type
_entity_poly.pdbx_seq_one_letter_code
_entity_poly.pdbx_strand_id
1 'polypeptide(L)'
;MRLFFILFLVLSACARPLTQVEEQFAQDLFGPTLDTSKIRVAQGLGVTPLYRTVPKAEATILQGTDQACVRTPQPSRSTNPPQAFAYKNKLHFDTGLYSSDMALVWPDYLRFPHALVLAHELTHAWQWQNRAKTGYTPWRALQESWRVVDPYFSTAEDAPTFLLFGYEQQAAIVEDYVCFAFSNPDHPRRYELREILEPVLPMDRFDAAIGG
;
A
#
# COMPACT_ATOMS: atom_id res chain seq x y z
N MET A 1 -14.69 -4.44 -36.57
CA MET A 1 -15.15 -3.83 -35.29
C MET A 1 -15.29 -4.85 -34.16
N ARG A 2 -16.04 -5.97 -34.30
CA ARG A 2 -16.18 -6.98 -33.23
C ARG A 2 -14.86 -7.65 -32.79
N LEU A 3 -13.98 -8.03 -33.72
CA LEU A 3 -12.68 -8.63 -33.39
C LEU A 3 -11.75 -7.65 -32.64
N PHE A 4 -11.75 -6.37 -33.02
CA PHE A 4 -10.99 -5.32 -32.33
C PHE A 4 -11.52 -5.08 -30.92
N PHE A 5 -12.85 -5.05 -30.74
CA PHE A 5 -13.46 -4.94 -29.41
C PHE A 5 -13.12 -6.14 -28.51
N ILE A 6 -13.16 -7.36 -29.06
CA ILE A 6 -12.76 -8.58 -28.33
C ILE A 6 -11.26 -8.53 -27.98
N LEU A 7 -10.40 -8.08 -28.89
CA LEU A 7 -8.97 -7.91 -28.63
C LEU A 7 -8.71 -6.87 -27.52
N PHE A 8 -9.41 -5.74 -27.54
CA PHE A 8 -9.33 -4.73 -26.47
C PHE A 8 -9.84 -5.26 -25.12
N LEU A 9 -10.89 -6.07 -25.10
CA LEU A 9 -11.40 -6.72 -23.90
C LEU A 9 -10.39 -7.72 -23.32
N VAL A 10 -9.74 -8.53 -24.18
CA VAL A 10 -8.71 -9.48 -23.75
C VAL A 10 -7.47 -8.76 -23.21
N LEU A 11 -7.06 -7.64 -23.79
CA LEU A 11 -5.95 -6.83 -23.27
C LEU A 11 -6.28 -6.15 -21.93
N SER A 12 -7.56 -5.85 -21.67
CA SER A 12 -8.00 -5.32 -20.38
C SER A 12 -8.08 -6.38 -19.26
N ALA A 13 -8.14 -7.66 -19.61
CA ALA A 13 -8.22 -8.77 -18.65
C ALA A 13 -6.91 -9.04 -17.89
N CYS A 14 -5.86 -8.25 -18.14
CA CYS A 14 -4.56 -8.42 -17.49
C CYS A 14 -4.39 -7.56 -16.23
N ALA A 15 -5.32 -6.62 -15.98
CA ALA A 15 -5.37 -5.84 -14.75
C ALA A 15 -6.82 -5.46 -14.45
N ARG A 16 -7.23 -5.57 -13.19
CA ARG A 16 -8.58 -5.24 -12.74
C ARG A 16 -8.64 -3.86 -12.07
N PRO A 17 -9.81 -3.20 -12.00
CA PRO A 17 -10.00 -2.11 -11.04
C PRO A 17 -9.87 -2.64 -9.59
N LEU A 18 -9.80 -1.71 -8.64
CA LEU A 18 -9.96 -2.05 -7.23
C LEU A 18 -11.32 -2.74 -7.02
N THR A 19 -11.39 -3.70 -6.09
CA THR A 19 -12.69 -4.19 -5.62
C THR A 19 -13.39 -3.09 -4.82
N GLN A 20 -14.69 -3.25 -4.55
CA GLN A 20 -15.42 -2.32 -3.69
C GLN A 20 -14.77 -2.18 -2.30
N VAL A 21 -14.23 -3.27 -1.77
CA VAL A 21 -13.58 -3.30 -0.44
C VAL A 21 -12.22 -2.61 -0.48
N GLU A 22 -11.41 -2.87 -1.52
CA GLU A 22 -10.13 -2.19 -1.71
C GLU A 22 -10.30 -0.69 -2.01
N GLU A 23 -11.36 -0.32 -2.72
CA GLU A 23 -11.71 1.08 -2.94
C GLU A 23 -12.11 1.77 -1.63
N GLN A 24 -12.93 1.11 -0.80
CA GLN A 24 -13.27 1.62 0.53
C GLN A 24 -12.00 1.81 1.38
N PHE A 25 -11.13 0.80 1.44
CA PHE A 25 -9.84 0.88 2.12
C PHE A 25 -8.99 2.07 1.65
N ALA A 26 -8.87 2.24 0.32
CA ALA A 26 -8.13 3.35 -0.26
C ALA A 26 -8.75 4.72 0.05
N GLN A 27 -10.09 4.82 0.06
CA GLN A 27 -10.81 6.05 0.38
C GLN A 27 -10.79 6.40 1.88
N ASP A 28 -10.69 5.40 2.75
CA ASP A 28 -10.52 5.62 4.19
C ASP A 28 -9.11 6.15 4.47
N LEU A 29 -8.09 5.63 3.79
CA LEU A 29 -6.69 6.01 4.01
C LEU A 29 -6.26 7.30 3.30
N PHE A 30 -6.60 7.46 2.02
CA PHE A 30 -6.15 8.60 1.19
C PHE A 30 -7.28 9.61 0.92
N GLY A 31 -8.53 9.21 1.07
CA GLY A 31 -9.71 10.02 0.76
C GLY A 31 -9.66 10.64 -0.65
N PRO A 32 -10.18 11.87 -0.82
CA PRO A 32 -10.28 12.50 -2.14
C PRO A 32 -8.92 12.85 -2.77
N THR A 33 -7.81 12.67 -2.04
CA THR A 33 -6.46 12.92 -2.56
C THR A 33 -5.94 11.80 -3.47
N LEU A 34 -6.63 10.66 -3.51
CA LEU A 34 -6.36 9.56 -4.44
C LEU A 34 -7.60 9.28 -5.32
N ASP A 35 -7.43 9.38 -6.63
CA ASP A 35 -8.44 8.99 -7.61
C ASP A 35 -8.37 7.47 -7.83
N THR A 36 -9.20 6.73 -7.08
CA THR A 36 -9.32 5.27 -7.13
C THR A 36 -9.80 4.75 -8.49
N SER A 37 -10.57 5.55 -9.24
CA SER A 37 -11.09 5.17 -10.56
C SER A 37 -9.99 4.91 -11.60
N LYS A 38 -8.81 5.51 -11.39
CA LYS A 38 -7.62 5.33 -12.24
C LYS A 38 -6.76 4.14 -11.85
N ILE A 39 -6.95 3.58 -10.65
CA ILE A 39 -6.11 2.51 -10.11
C ILE A 39 -6.41 1.19 -10.81
N ARG A 40 -5.35 0.46 -11.14
CA ARG A 40 -5.43 -0.88 -11.72
C ARG A 40 -4.51 -1.82 -10.95
N VAL A 41 -5.02 -3.01 -10.64
CA VAL A 41 -4.31 -4.05 -9.89
C VAL A 41 -4.02 -5.22 -10.83
N ALA A 42 -2.75 -5.62 -10.91
CA ALA A 42 -2.25 -6.67 -11.80
C ALA A 42 -1.49 -7.75 -11.01
N GLN A 43 -1.62 -8.98 -11.47
CA GLN A 43 -0.77 -10.09 -11.01
C GLN A 43 0.48 -10.17 -11.88
N GLY A 44 1.65 -10.30 -11.25
CA GLY A 44 2.97 -10.24 -11.88
C GLY A 44 3.09 -9.01 -12.78
N LEU A 45 3.56 -9.21 -14.01
CA LEU A 45 3.68 -8.13 -14.99
C LEU A 45 2.33 -7.77 -15.67
N GLY A 46 1.23 -8.41 -15.29
CA GLY A 46 -0.06 -8.25 -15.96
C GLY A 46 -0.03 -8.84 -17.37
N VAL A 47 0.40 -10.10 -17.47
CA VAL A 47 0.43 -10.88 -18.73
C VAL A 47 -0.50 -12.10 -18.67
N THR A 48 -1.01 -12.44 -17.49
CA THR A 48 -1.91 -13.58 -17.26
C THR A 48 -3.17 -13.15 -16.49
N PRO A 49 -4.36 -13.66 -16.84
CA PRO A 49 -5.64 -13.28 -16.23
C PRO A 49 -5.98 -14.10 -14.96
N LEU A 50 -4.99 -14.73 -14.31
CA LEU A 50 -5.27 -15.61 -13.17
C LEU A 50 -5.55 -14.78 -11.91
N TYR A 51 -6.76 -14.93 -11.38
CA TYR A 51 -7.19 -14.23 -10.17
C TYR A 51 -7.72 -15.26 -9.18
N ARG A 52 -6.95 -15.53 -8.13
CA ARG A 52 -7.40 -16.39 -7.03
C ARG A 52 -7.75 -15.52 -5.83
N THR A 53 -8.91 -15.78 -5.25
CA THR A 53 -9.34 -15.20 -3.97
C THR A 53 -9.35 -16.31 -2.94
N VAL A 54 -8.99 -16.00 -1.70
CA VAL A 54 -9.38 -16.84 -0.57
C VAL A 54 -10.78 -16.40 -0.14
N PRO A 55 -11.79 -17.28 -0.14
CA PRO A 55 -13.13 -16.94 0.35
C PRO A 55 -13.09 -16.43 1.80
N LYS A 56 -13.99 -15.49 2.16
CA LYS A 56 -14.11 -14.97 3.53
C LYS A 56 -14.28 -16.09 4.58
N ALA A 57 -15.01 -17.14 4.24
CA ALA A 57 -15.25 -18.29 5.13
C ALA A 57 -13.99 -19.12 5.42
N GLU A 58 -12.94 -18.99 4.61
CA GLU A 58 -11.67 -19.70 4.78
C GLU A 58 -10.60 -18.84 5.48
N ALA A 59 -10.91 -17.57 5.81
CA ALA A 59 -9.97 -16.69 6.47
C ALA A 59 -9.89 -17.00 7.97
N THR A 60 -8.66 -17.13 8.49
CA THR A 60 -8.39 -17.27 9.93
C THR A 60 -8.08 -15.91 10.53
N ILE A 61 -8.65 -15.62 11.70
CA ILE A 61 -8.35 -14.41 12.46
C ILE A 61 -7.12 -14.68 13.33
N LEU A 62 -6.16 -13.76 13.26
CA LEU A 62 -4.95 -13.76 14.08
C LEU A 62 -5.02 -12.57 15.03
N GLN A 63 -4.55 -12.75 16.26
CA GLN A 63 -4.37 -11.65 17.21
C GLN A 63 -2.93 -11.13 17.11
N GLY A 64 -2.78 -9.81 17.02
CA GLY A 64 -1.48 -9.16 17.07
C GLY A 64 -0.77 -9.42 18.40
N THR A 65 0.56 -9.40 18.37
CA THR A 65 1.41 -9.49 19.56
C THR A 65 2.07 -8.15 19.82
N ASP A 66 2.65 -7.96 21.01
CA ASP A 66 3.39 -6.73 21.35
C ASP A 66 4.58 -6.46 20.41
N GLN A 67 5.07 -7.50 19.72
CA GLN A 67 6.16 -7.42 18.74
C GLN A 67 5.65 -7.31 17.29
N ALA A 68 4.33 -7.38 17.05
CA ALA A 68 3.77 -7.19 15.73
C ALA A 68 4.09 -5.78 15.22
N CYS A 69 4.42 -5.67 13.93
CA CYS A 69 4.78 -4.41 13.25
C CYS A 69 6.08 -3.75 13.76
N VAL A 70 6.71 -4.25 14.83
CA VAL A 70 8.03 -3.79 15.26
C VAL A 70 9.06 -4.31 14.26
N ARG A 71 9.53 -3.43 13.38
CA ARG A 71 10.56 -3.78 12.38
C ARG A 71 11.87 -4.15 13.07
N THR A 72 12.41 -5.31 12.74
CA THR A 72 13.80 -5.66 13.03
C THR A 72 14.68 -5.20 11.87
N PRO A 73 15.86 -4.58 12.12
CA PRO A 73 16.79 -4.21 11.06
C PRO A 73 17.11 -5.44 10.19
N GLN A 74 16.80 -5.36 8.91
CA GLN A 74 17.11 -6.43 7.96
C GLN A 74 18.53 -6.21 7.43
N PRO A 75 19.46 -7.18 7.56
CA PRO A 75 20.74 -7.07 6.88
C PRO A 75 20.48 -6.95 5.37
N SER A 76 21.15 -5.98 4.75
CA SER A 76 21.17 -5.60 3.33
C SER A 76 20.31 -6.42 2.34
N ARG A 77 19.50 -5.69 1.54
CA ARG A 77 18.79 -6.08 0.31
C ARG A 77 18.77 -7.59 0.02
N SER A 78 17.64 -8.23 0.32
CA SER A 78 17.33 -9.55 -0.22
C SER A 78 17.55 -9.56 -1.74
N THR A 79 18.20 -10.59 -2.27
CA THR A 79 18.36 -10.80 -3.72
C THR A 79 17.05 -11.21 -4.40
N ASN A 80 15.99 -11.43 -3.64
CA ASN A 80 14.68 -11.74 -4.17
C ASN A 80 14.07 -10.50 -4.84
N PRO A 81 13.33 -10.70 -5.95
CA PRO A 81 12.55 -9.61 -6.55
C PRO A 81 11.53 -9.07 -5.53
N PRO A 82 11.16 -7.78 -5.63
CA PRO A 82 10.16 -7.20 -4.75
C PRO A 82 8.82 -7.92 -4.93
N GLN A 83 8.08 -8.08 -3.82
CA GLN A 83 6.78 -8.76 -3.80
C GLN A 83 5.67 -7.94 -4.47
N ALA A 84 5.86 -6.62 -4.57
CA ALA A 84 5.00 -5.73 -5.31
C ALA A 84 5.78 -4.51 -5.84
N PHE A 85 5.17 -3.81 -6.80
CA PHE A 85 5.61 -2.48 -7.22
C PHE A 85 4.48 -1.70 -7.89
N ALA A 86 4.57 -0.38 -7.83
CA ALA A 86 3.65 0.52 -8.52
C ALA A 86 4.33 1.20 -9.71
N TYR A 87 3.63 1.22 -10.85
CA TYR A 87 3.98 2.06 -11.99
C TYR A 87 2.79 2.96 -12.33
N LYS A 88 2.95 4.26 -12.05
CA LYS A 88 1.88 5.27 -12.19
C LYS A 88 0.65 4.89 -11.35
N ASN A 89 -0.46 4.53 -11.99
CA ASN A 89 -1.70 4.10 -11.32
C ASN A 89 -1.86 2.57 -11.33
N LYS A 90 -0.84 1.82 -11.73
CA LYS A 90 -0.91 0.37 -11.86
C LYS A 90 -0.08 -0.29 -10.77
N LEU A 91 -0.74 -1.05 -9.92
CA LEU A 91 -0.13 -1.82 -8.84
C LEU A 91 0.09 -3.25 -9.34
N HIS A 92 1.30 -3.76 -9.16
CA HIS A 92 1.71 -5.08 -9.57
C HIS A 92 2.10 -5.88 -8.34
N PHE A 93 1.49 -7.04 -8.15
CA PHE A 93 1.80 -7.94 -7.04
C PHE A 93 2.29 -9.27 -7.59
N ASP A 94 3.29 -9.87 -6.95
CA ASP A 94 3.75 -11.20 -7.30
C ASP A 94 2.63 -12.24 -7.14
N THR A 95 2.78 -13.39 -7.79
CA THR A 95 1.74 -14.44 -7.81
C THR A 95 1.40 -15.00 -6.43
N GLY A 96 2.36 -15.07 -5.51
CA GLY A 96 2.18 -15.57 -4.15
C GLY A 96 1.52 -14.56 -3.21
N LEU A 97 1.71 -13.26 -3.46
CA LEU A 97 1.07 -12.19 -2.69
C LEU A 97 -0.27 -11.72 -3.29
N TYR A 98 -0.48 -11.88 -4.59
CA TYR A 98 -1.70 -11.42 -5.25
C TYR A 98 -2.96 -12.10 -4.70
N SER A 99 -4.00 -11.30 -4.45
CA SER A 99 -5.37 -11.77 -4.22
C SER A 99 -6.37 -11.00 -5.08
N SER A 100 -7.50 -11.65 -5.40
CA SER A 100 -8.58 -10.92 -6.08
C SER A 100 -9.20 -9.83 -5.20
N ASP A 101 -8.97 -9.87 -3.89
CA ASP A 101 -9.30 -8.80 -2.95
C ASP A 101 -8.21 -8.74 -1.87
N MET A 102 -7.34 -7.75 -1.99
CA MET A 102 -6.20 -7.52 -1.12
C MET A 102 -6.62 -6.97 0.24
N ALA A 103 -7.80 -6.35 0.34
CA ALA A 103 -8.35 -5.74 1.53
C ALA A 103 -9.56 -6.51 2.07
N LEU A 104 -9.71 -7.80 1.72
CA LEU A 104 -10.85 -8.62 2.12
C LEU A 104 -11.17 -8.43 3.60
N VAL A 105 -12.44 -8.21 3.91
CA VAL A 105 -13.01 -7.96 5.25
C VAL A 105 -12.70 -6.61 5.91
N TRP A 106 -12.12 -5.65 5.18
CA TRP A 106 -12.06 -4.25 5.64
C TRP A 106 -13.47 -3.66 5.89
N PRO A 107 -13.70 -2.84 6.94
CA PRO A 107 -12.74 -2.40 7.96
C PRO A 107 -12.65 -3.31 9.21
N ASP A 108 -13.44 -4.38 9.29
CA ASP A 108 -13.51 -5.23 10.50
C ASP A 108 -12.16 -5.87 10.84
N TYR A 109 -11.39 -6.28 9.82
CA TYR A 109 -10.03 -6.82 9.99
C TYR A 109 -9.11 -6.39 8.86
N LEU A 110 -7.82 -6.39 9.15
CA LEU A 110 -6.77 -6.17 8.17
C LEU A 110 -6.28 -7.51 7.59
N ARG A 111 -6.40 -7.69 6.27
CA ARG A 111 -5.91 -8.90 5.60
C ARG A 111 -4.38 -8.91 5.51
N PHE A 112 -3.71 -9.60 6.42
CA PHE A 112 -2.25 -9.70 6.43
C PHE A 112 -1.69 -10.72 5.41
N PRO A 113 -0.56 -10.44 4.74
CA PRO A 113 0.11 -9.14 4.58
C PRO A 113 -0.49 -8.30 3.43
N HIS A 114 -1.49 -8.82 2.71
CA HIS A 114 -2.05 -8.27 1.48
C HIS A 114 -2.47 -6.79 1.59
N ALA A 115 -3.22 -6.42 2.63
CA ALA A 115 -3.72 -5.06 2.82
C ALA A 115 -2.60 -4.08 3.19
N LEU A 116 -1.56 -4.55 3.87
CA LEU A 116 -0.37 -3.74 4.18
C LEU A 116 0.40 -3.39 2.91
N VAL A 117 0.71 -4.40 2.10
CA VAL A 117 1.39 -4.16 0.83
C VAL A 117 0.49 -3.37 -0.13
N LEU A 118 -0.83 -3.55 -0.09
CA LEU A 118 -1.75 -2.67 -0.82
C LEU A 118 -1.62 -1.21 -0.37
N ALA A 119 -1.55 -0.92 0.92
CA ALA A 119 -1.36 0.44 1.44
C ALA A 119 -0.04 1.06 0.95
N HIS A 120 1.04 0.28 0.98
CA HIS A 120 2.36 0.67 0.47
C HIS A 120 2.26 1.05 -1.02
N GLU A 121 1.72 0.17 -1.85
CA GLU A 121 1.64 0.40 -3.30
C GLU A 121 0.65 1.51 -3.68
N LEU A 122 -0.46 1.67 -2.94
CA LEU A 122 -1.37 2.79 -3.10
C LEU A 122 -0.68 4.12 -2.76
N THR A 123 0.26 4.13 -1.82
CA THR A 123 1.06 5.33 -1.51
C THR A 123 1.88 5.78 -2.71
N HIS A 124 2.47 4.85 -3.46
CA HIS A 124 3.16 5.19 -4.70
C HIS A 124 2.22 5.70 -5.79
N ALA A 125 1.03 5.13 -5.92
CA ALA A 125 0.03 5.67 -6.84
C ALA A 125 -0.43 7.07 -6.41
N TRP A 126 -0.61 7.31 -5.12
CA TRP A 126 -0.90 8.63 -4.55
C TRP A 126 0.22 9.62 -4.83
N GLN A 127 1.49 9.22 -4.64
CA GLN A 127 2.66 10.04 -4.95
C GLN A 127 2.68 10.44 -6.43
N TRP A 128 2.38 9.51 -7.33
CA TRP A 128 2.29 9.77 -8.76
C TRP A 128 1.15 10.74 -9.12
N GLN A 129 -0.04 10.54 -8.56
CA GLN A 129 -1.19 11.40 -8.80
C GLN A 129 -0.97 12.82 -8.24
N ASN A 130 -0.27 12.93 -7.11
CA ASN A 130 0.05 14.18 -6.42
C ASN A 130 1.48 14.67 -6.71
N ARG A 131 2.10 14.28 -7.84
CA ARG A 131 3.50 14.59 -8.17
C ARG A 131 3.87 16.07 -8.18
N ALA A 132 2.90 16.97 -8.34
CA ALA A 132 3.13 18.42 -8.20
C ALA A 132 3.43 18.82 -6.74
N LYS A 133 2.84 18.12 -5.76
CA LYS A 133 3.07 18.28 -4.31
C LYS A 133 4.27 17.45 -3.84
N THR A 134 4.38 16.21 -4.28
CA THR A 134 5.39 15.25 -3.79
C THR A 134 6.74 15.37 -4.49
N GLY A 135 6.79 16.01 -5.67
CA GLY A 135 7.98 16.02 -6.52
C GLY A 135 8.28 14.67 -7.20
N TYR A 136 7.32 13.74 -7.17
CA TYR A 136 7.51 12.37 -7.66
C TYR A 136 7.93 12.34 -9.14
N THR A 137 9.05 11.66 -9.39
CA THR A 137 9.47 11.28 -10.75
C THR A 137 9.99 9.86 -10.74
N PRO A 138 9.75 9.05 -11.81
CA PRO A 138 10.27 7.68 -11.88
C PRO A 138 11.78 7.60 -11.73
N TRP A 139 12.50 8.61 -12.25
CA TRP A 139 13.96 8.68 -12.15
C TRP A 139 14.44 8.89 -10.71
N ARG A 140 13.81 9.82 -9.99
CA ARG A 140 14.14 10.07 -8.58
C ARG A 140 13.79 8.86 -7.70
N ALA A 141 12.63 8.22 -7.95
CA ALA A 141 12.27 6.98 -7.26
C ALA A 141 13.33 5.89 -7.46
N LEU A 142 13.78 5.67 -8.71
CA LEU A 142 14.86 4.72 -9.00
C LEU A 142 16.17 5.08 -8.29
N GLN A 143 16.56 6.36 -8.30
CA GLN A 143 17.78 6.83 -7.62
C GLN A 143 17.72 6.62 -6.10
N GLU A 144 16.56 6.86 -5.48
CA GLU A 144 16.32 6.61 -4.06
C GLU A 144 16.39 5.11 -3.75
N SER A 145 15.85 4.24 -4.61
CA SER A 145 15.96 2.78 -4.46
C SER A 145 17.38 2.23 -4.61
N TRP A 146 18.35 3.02 -5.10
CA TRP A 146 19.76 2.61 -5.28
C TRP A 146 20.66 3.08 -4.14
N ARG A 147 20.31 4.18 -3.46
CA ARG A 147 21.03 4.69 -2.29
C ARG A 147 20.55 3.95 -1.04
N VAL A 148 21.09 2.76 -0.85
CA VAL A 148 20.84 1.89 0.31
C VAL A 148 21.35 2.59 1.57
N VAL A 149 20.44 3.22 2.32
CA VAL A 149 20.58 3.41 3.76
C VAL A 149 19.47 2.59 4.37
N ASP A 150 19.76 1.84 5.43
CA ASP A 150 18.74 1.16 6.23
C ASP A 150 17.62 2.17 6.55
N PRO A 151 16.44 2.11 5.91
CA PRO A 151 15.58 3.29 5.82
C PRO A 151 14.89 3.67 7.14
N TYR A 152 15.05 2.86 8.19
CA TYR A 152 14.15 2.83 9.35
C TYR A 152 14.83 3.18 10.68
N PHE A 153 15.66 4.21 10.70
CA PHE A 153 16.08 4.80 11.97
C PHE A 153 16.10 6.32 11.87
N SER A 154 14.92 6.93 12.01
CA SER A 154 14.86 8.32 12.46
C SER A 154 14.73 8.29 13.98
N THR A 155 15.83 8.53 14.70
CA THR A 155 15.78 8.95 16.10
C THR A 155 15.08 10.29 16.13
N ALA A 156 13.78 10.32 16.44
CA ALA A 156 13.00 11.54 16.44
C ALA A 156 13.32 12.36 17.70
N GLU A 157 14.31 13.25 17.59
CA GLU A 157 14.32 14.49 18.39
C GLU A 157 13.67 15.65 17.62
N ASP A 158 13.61 15.57 16.26
CA ASP A 158 12.85 16.45 15.37
C ASP A 158 12.29 15.63 14.17
N ALA A 159 11.02 15.19 14.21
CA ALA A 159 10.46 14.38 13.13
C ALA A 159 10.29 15.20 11.83
N PRO A 160 10.86 14.76 10.68
CA PRO A 160 10.67 15.42 9.40
C PRO A 160 9.19 15.43 8.97
N THR A 161 8.74 16.46 8.25
CA THR A 161 7.45 16.43 7.55
C THR A 161 7.42 15.27 6.55
N PHE A 162 6.30 14.55 6.41
CA PHE A 162 6.16 13.37 5.54
C PHE A 162 6.84 13.47 4.16
N LEU A 163 6.73 14.63 3.50
CA LEU A 163 7.29 14.85 2.15
C LEU A 163 8.82 14.94 2.08
N LEU A 164 9.50 15.03 3.22
CA LEU A 164 10.97 15.05 3.31
C LEU A 164 11.58 13.64 3.31
N PHE A 165 10.80 12.62 3.65
CA PHE A 165 11.21 11.22 3.54
C PHE A 165 11.31 10.80 2.07
N GLY A 166 12.16 9.81 1.79
CA GLY A 166 12.22 9.17 0.46
C GLY A 166 10.91 8.47 0.11
N TYR A 167 10.65 8.21 -1.18
CA TYR A 167 9.35 7.67 -1.61
C TYR A 167 9.01 6.30 -1.02
N GLU A 168 10.01 5.42 -0.87
CA GLU A 168 9.86 4.12 -0.22
C GLU A 168 9.63 4.27 1.29
N GLN A 169 10.30 5.23 1.93
CA GLN A 169 10.10 5.53 3.34
C GLN A 169 8.69 6.05 3.60
N GLN A 170 8.19 6.94 2.74
CA GLN A 170 6.82 7.44 2.80
C GLN A 170 5.80 6.28 2.71
N ALA A 171 5.96 5.39 1.73
CA ALA A 171 5.08 4.23 1.57
C ALA A 171 5.12 3.29 2.78
N ALA A 172 6.30 3.10 3.36
CA ALA A 172 6.45 2.29 4.55
C ALA A 172 5.94 2.92 5.85
N ILE A 173 6.02 4.25 5.99
CA ILE A 173 5.39 4.98 7.10
C ILE A 173 3.88 4.74 7.08
N VAL A 174 3.26 4.76 5.90
CA VAL A 174 1.84 4.44 5.72
C VAL A 174 1.57 2.97 6.04
N GLU A 175 2.37 2.04 5.53
CA GLU A 175 2.27 0.60 5.82
C GLU A 175 2.35 0.33 7.34
N ASP A 176 3.35 0.90 8.02
CA ASP A 176 3.57 0.73 9.45
C ASP A 176 2.40 1.29 10.26
N TYR A 177 1.89 2.48 9.88
CA TYR A 177 0.73 3.07 10.56
C TYR A 177 -0.47 2.13 10.49
N VAL A 178 -0.79 1.61 9.30
CA VAL A 178 -1.90 0.66 9.11
C VAL A 178 -1.66 -0.63 9.91
N CYS A 179 -0.42 -1.12 9.96
CA CYS A 179 -0.07 -2.32 10.73
C CYS A 179 -0.31 -2.10 12.23
N PHE A 180 0.24 -1.03 12.80
CA PHE A 180 0.08 -0.69 14.21
C PHE A 180 -1.39 -0.46 14.56
N ALA A 181 -2.16 0.24 13.72
CA ALA A 181 -3.57 0.53 13.95
C ALA A 181 -4.43 -0.73 14.18
N PHE A 182 -4.05 -1.89 13.63
CA PHE A 182 -4.78 -3.15 13.80
C PHE A 182 -4.11 -4.14 14.74
N SER A 183 -2.78 -4.27 14.66
CA SER A 183 -2.06 -5.33 15.36
C SER A 183 -1.57 -4.90 16.74
N ASN A 184 -1.35 -3.60 16.97
CA ASN A 184 -0.88 -3.05 18.23
C ASN A 184 -1.32 -1.58 18.38
N PRO A 185 -2.63 -1.31 18.55
CA PRO A 185 -3.23 0.02 18.43
C PRO A 185 -2.78 1.01 19.52
N ASP A 186 -2.31 0.50 20.66
CA ASP A 186 -1.84 1.31 21.79
C ASP A 186 -0.34 1.60 21.74
N HIS A 187 0.39 1.06 20.75
CA HIS A 187 1.83 1.25 20.65
C HIS A 187 2.18 2.73 20.40
N PRO A 188 3.13 3.33 21.16
CA PRO A 188 3.52 4.74 21.02
C PRO A 188 3.85 5.16 19.57
N ARG A 189 4.52 4.26 18.83
CA ARG A 189 4.88 4.45 17.42
C ARG A 189 3.68 4.76 16.51
N ARG A 190 2.48 4.24 16.81
CA ARG A 190 1.27 4.56 16.03
C ARG A 190 0.99 6.06 16.05
N TYR A 191 1.08 6.67 17.23
CA TYR A 191 0.82 8.10 17.42
C TYR A 191 1.88 8.96 16.73
N GLU A 192 3.16 8.58 16.84
CA GLU A 192 4.26 9.24 16.12
C GLU A 192 4.04 9.21 14.59
N LEU A 193 3.67 8.04 14.05
CA LEU A 193 3.40 7.90 12.61
C LEU A 193 2.15 8.70 12.19
N ARG A 194 1.12 8.75 13.05
CA ARG A 194 -0.07 9.56 12.80
C ARG A 194 0.27 11.04 12.66
N GLU A 195 1.09 11.59 13.57
CA GLU A 195 1.53 12.99 13.54
C GLU A 195 2.32 13.31 12.26
N ILE A 196 3.12 12.36 11.76
CA ILE A 196 3.84 12.52 10.50
C ILE A 196 2.86 12.55 9.31
N LEU A 197 1.80 11.74 9.34
CA LEU A 197 0.86 11.55 8.22
C LEU A 197 -0.25 12.61 8.14
N GLU A 198 -0.73 13.10 9.27
CA GLU A 198 -1.87 14.05 9.38
C GLU A 198 -1.74 15.30 8.48
N PRO A 199 -0.56 15.93 8.31
CA PRO A 199 -0.43 17.10 7.43
C PRO A 199 -0.68 16.83 5.94
N VAL A 200 -0.68 15.56 5.51
CA VAL A 200 -0.75 15.20 4.09
C VAL A 200 -1.87 14.24 3.73
N LEU A 201 -2.33 13.43 4.67
CA LEU A 201 -3.38 12.43 4.50
C LEU A 201 -4.55 12.69 5.46
N PRO A 202 -5.79 12.37 5.08
CA PRO A 202 -6.98 12.64 5.91
C PRO A 202 -7.14 11.58 7.01
N MET A 203 -6.21 11.54 7.96
CA MET A 203 -6.09 10.45 8.94
C MET A 203 -7.32 10.27 9.84
N ASP A 204 -8.14 11.30 10.04
CA ASP A 204 -9.41 11.19 10.77
C ASP A 204 -10.41 10.25 10.10
N ARG A 205 -10.37 10.16 8.77
CA ARG A 205 -11.24 9.23 8.01
C ARG A 205 -10.87 7.79 8.29
N PHE A 206 -9.57 7.51 8.31
CA PHE A 206 -9.06 6.18 8.59
C PHE A 206 -9.40 5.76 10.03
N ASP A 207 -9.17 6.66 11.00
CA ASP A 207 -9.48 6.39 12.40
C ASP A 207 -10.97 6.15 12.63
N ALA A 208 -11.83 6.94 11.99
CA ALA A 208 -13.27 6.73 12.04
C ALA A 208 -13.69 5.37 11.43
N ALA A 209 -13.01 4.92 10.36
CA ALA A 209 -13.31 3.64 9.72
C ALA A 209 -12.99 2.44 10.62
N ILE A 210 -11.96 2.55 11.47
CA ILE A 210 -11.51 1.48 12.36
C ILE A 210 -12.07 1.58 13.79
N GLY A 211 -12.99 2.53 14.04
CA GLY A 211 -13.71 2.64 15.30
C GLY A 211 -13.11 3.61 16.34
N GLY A 212 -12.15 4.45 15.95
CA GLY A 212 -11.65 5.58 16.74
C GLY A 212 -10.98 5.22 18.06
#